data_AF-A0A2V7Z423-F1
#
_entry.id   AF-A0A2V7Z423-F1
#
_cell.length_a   1.000
_cell.length_b   1.000
_cell.length_c   1.000
_cell.angle_alpha   90.00
_cell.angle_beta   90.00
_cell.angle_gamma   90.00
#
_symmetry.space_group_name_H-M   'P 1'
#
loop_
_entity.id
_entity.type
_entity.pdbx_description
1 polymer ?
#
loop_
_entity_poly.entity_id
_entity_poly.type
_entity_poly.pdbx_seq_one_letter_code
_entity_poly.pdbx_strand_id
1 'polypeptide(L)' 'MIDGQAAARPRARGIRRGAYLLPSLFTMGNMVFGFYAIICGLHGTFRRGSLFILLAAALDSVDGRIARMTGTESEFGK' A
#
# COMPACT_ATOMS: atom_id res chain seq x y z
N MET A 1 -25.55 23.41 44.33
CA MET A 1 -24.12 23.04 44.36
C MET A 1 -23.97 21.91 43.35
N ILE A 2 -23.77 22.15 42.05
CA ILE A 2 -22.56 22.68 41.37
C ILE A 2 -21.28 22.11 41.98
N ASP A 3 -20.74 21.10 41.30
CA ASP A 3 -19.34 20.96 40.86
C ASP A 3 -19.42 20.18 39.53
N GLY A 4 -18.98 20.66 38.37
CA GLY A 4 -17.87 21.55 38.11
C GLY A 4 -16.63 20.71 37.79
N GLN A 5 -16.09 20.89 36.57
CA GLN A 5 -14.85 20.31 36.02
C GLN A 5 -14.98 18.89 35.41
N ALA A 6 -14.44 18.56 34.24
CA ALA A 6 -13.96 19.31 33.09
C ALA A 6 -13.77 18.26 31.99
N ALA A 7 -13.96 18.67 30.74
CA ALA A 7 -13.93 17.85 29.55
C ALA A 7 -12.67 16.96 29.41
N ALA A 8 -12.84 15.64 29.45
CA ALA A 8 -11.88 14.74 28.82
C ALA A 8 -12.15 14.71 27.31
N ARG A 9 -11.72 15.76 26.59
CA ARG A 9 -11.63 15.68 25.12
C ARG A 9 -10.58 14.61 24.80
N PRO A 10 -10.91 13.50 24.13
CA PRO A 10 -9.86 12.62 23.63
C PRO A 10 -9.00 13.46 22.70
N ARG A 11 -7.71 13.61 23.04
CA ARG A 11 -6.72 14.27 22.19
C ARG A 11 -6.89 13.68 20.81
N ALA A 12 -7.26 14.50 19.83
CA ALA A 12 -7.20 14.16 18.43
C ALA A 12 -5.75 13.78 18.14
N ARG A 13 -5.47 12.48 18.24
CA ARG A 13 -4.17 11.88 17.97
C ARG A 13 -3.97 12.11 16.49
N GLY A 14 -3.19 13.13 16.12
CA GLY A 14 -2.91 13.51 14.75
C GLY A 14 -2.50 12.26 13.97
N ILE A 15 -3.43 11.74 13.17
CA ILE A 15 -3.22 10.46 12.52
C ILE A 15 -2.23 10.73 11.38
N ARG A 16 -1.04 10.16 11.50
CA ARG A 16 -0.03 10.03 10.45
C ARG A 16 -0.56 9.15 9.30
N ARG A 17 -1.73 9.48 8.74
CA ARG A 17 -2.46 8.69 7.71
C ARG A 17 -1.63 8.50 6.43
N GLY A 18 -0.73 9.44 6.13
CA GLY A 18 0.09 9.39 4.93
C GLY A 18 1.07 8.20 4.85
N ALA A 19 1.53 7.67 6.00
CA ALA A 19 2.46 6.55 6.00
C ALA A 19 1.81 5.21 5.57
N TYR A 20 0.50 5.09 5.70
CA TYR A 20 -0.27 3.88 5.35
C TYR A 20 -0.82 3.90 3.91
N LEU A 21 -0.95 5.07 3.29
CA LEU A 21 -1.33 5.16 1.87
C LEU A 21 -0.18 4.79 0.94
N LEU A 22 1.07 5.01 1.38
CA LEU A 22 2.23 4.82 0.52
C LEU A 22 2.38 3.36 0.02
N PRO A 23 2.29 2.32 0.88
CA PRO A 23 2.41 0.93 0.45
C PRO A 23 1.18 0.45 -0.35
N SER A 24 -0.02 0.94 0.00
CA SER A 24 -1.24 0.54 -0.69
C SER A 24 -1.33 1.12 -2.10
N LEU A 25 -0.85 2.34 -2.31
CA LEU A 25 -0.82 2.98 -3.62
C LEU A 25 0.20 2.33 -4.57
N PHE A 26 1.31 1.87 -4.02
CA PHE A 26 2.40 1.28 -4.78
C PHE A 26 2.08 -0.18 -5.16
N THR A 27 1.30 -0.90 -4.34
CA THR A 27 0.66 -2.18 -4.69
C THR A 27 -0.38 -2.00 -5.80
N MET A 28 -1.22 -0.95 -5.74
CA MET A 28 -2.15 -0.63 -6.83
C MET A 28 -1.40 -0.31 -8.14
N GLY A 29 -0.29 0.42 -8.06
CA GLY A 29 0.58 0.69 -9.21
C GLY A 29 1.19 -0.61 -9.78
N ASN A 30 1.60 -1.53 -8.91
CA ASN A 30 2.11 -2.84 -9.32
C ASN A 30 1.08 -3.64 -10.15
N MET A 31 -0.19 -3.63 -9.72
CA MET A 31 -1.29 -4.27 -10.46
C MET A 31 -1.45 -3.70 -11.89
N VAL A 32 -1.27 -2.39 -12.07
CA VAL A 32 -1.31 -1.74 -13.40
C VAL A 32 -0.18 -2.22 -14.29
N PHE A 33 1.05 -2.36 -13.76
CA PHE A 33 2.18 -2.89 -14.51
C PHE A 33 1.99 -4.37 -14.89
N GLY A 34 1.47 -5.18 -13.96
CA GLY A 34 1.13 -6.58 -14.21
C GLY A 34 0.06 -6.73 -15.31
N PHE A 35 -0.99 -5.92 -15.24
CA PHE A 35 -2.05 -5.91 -16.25
C PHE A 35 -1.53 -5.47 -17.63
N TYR A 36 -0.68 -4.45 -17.68
CA TYR A 36 -0.07 -4.00 -18.94
C TYR A 36 0.83 -5.07 -19.57
N ALA A 37 1.57 -5.84 -18.76
CA ALA A 37 2.36 -6.95 -19.25
C ALA A 37 1.50 -8.05 -19.90
N ILE A 38 0.31 -8.32 -19.35
CA ILE A 38 -0.67 -9.24 -19.95
C ILE A 38 -1.13 -8.71 -21.31
N ILE A 39 -1.50 -7.43 -21.41
CA ILE A 39 -1.88 -6.79 -22.69
C ILE A 39 -0.74 -6.90 -23.72
N CYS A 40 0.50 -6.64 -23.30
CA CYS A 40 1.67 -6.78 -24.16
C CYS A 40 1.84 -8.22 -24.68
N GLY A 41 1.55 -9.22 -23.84
CA GLY A 41 1.55 -10.64 -24.21
C GLY A 41 0.47 -10.97 -25.23
N LEU A 42 -0.74 -10.41 -25.07
CA LEU A 42 -1.84 -10.57 -26.02
C LEU A 42 -1.52 -9.96 -27.40
N HIS A 43 -0.74 -8.88 -27.43
CA HIS A 43 -0.30 -8.24 -28.67
C HIS A 43 0.97 -8.87 -29.27
N GLY A 44 1.48 -9.98 -28.71
CA GLY A 44 2.72 -10.63 -29.16
C GLY A 44 4.01 -9.86 -28.86
N THR A 45 3.93 -8.75 -28.10
CA THR A 45 5.06 -7.89 -27.74
C THR A 45 5.74 -8.33 -26.43
N PHE A 46 6.12 -9.61 -26.36
CA PHE A 46 6.66 -10.25 -25.16
C PHE A 46 7.92 -9.58 -24.58
N ARG A 47 8.75 -8.95 -25.42
CA ARG A 47 9.96 -8.23 -24.96
C ARG A 47 9.61 -7.06 -24.02
N ARG A 48 8.55 -6.32 -24.33
CA ARG A 48 8.09 -5.23 -23.46
C ARG A 48 7.36 -5.79 -22.25
N GLY A 49 6.45 -6.75 -22.47
CA GLY A 49 5.68 -7.37 -21.39
C GLY A 49 6.54 -8.03 -20.31
N SER A 50 7.60 -8.74 -20.69
CA SER A 50 8.55 -9.36 -19.74
C SER A 50 9.31 -8.34 -18.90
N LEU A 51 9.69 -7.19 -19.46
CA LEU A 51 10.30 -6.11 -18.69
C LEU A 51 9.32 -5.54 -17.66
N PHE A 52 8.07 -5.29 -18.05
CA PHE A 52 7.03 -4.79 -17.15
C PHE A 52 6.67 -5.78 -16.04
N ILE A 53 6.60 -7.08 -16.33
CA ILE A 53 6.30 -8.11 -15.30
C ILE A 53 7.46 -8.26 -14.29
N LEU A 54 8.72 -8.14 -14.76
CA LEU A 54 9.90 -8.17 -13.88
C LEU A 54 9.95 -6.93 -12.98
N LEU A 55 9.65 -5.76 -13.55
CA LEU A 55 9.58 -4.51 -12.79
C LEU A 55 8.47 -4.56 -11.74
N ALA A 56 7.30 -5.09 -12.12
CA ALA A 56 6.18 -5.33 -11.23
C ALA A 56 6.58 -6.22 -10.04
N ALA A 57 7.18 -7.39 -10.31
CA ALA A 57 7.64 -8.30 -9.25
C ALA A 57 8.68 -7.65 -8.31
N ALA A 58 9.57 -6.81 -8.84
CA ALA A 58 10.53 -6.06 -8.03
C ALA A 58 9.85 -4.98 -7.17
N LEU A 59 8.87 -4.24 -7.72
CA LEU A 59 8.11 -3.24 -6.97
C LEU A 59 7.25 -3.88 -5.85
N ASP A 60 6.51 -4.94 -6.16
CA ASP A 60 5.62 -5.64 -5.22
C ASP A 60 6.36 -6.15 -3.98
N SER A 61 7.54 -6.72 -4.21
CA SER A 61 8.37 -7.29 -3.15
C SER A 61 8.98 -6.23 -2.23
N VAL A 62 9.16 -5.00 -2.72
CA VAL A 62 9.58 -3.84 -1.92
C VAL A 62 8.43 -3.37 -1.05
N ASP A 63 7.23 -3.21 -1.60
CA ASP A 63 6.05 -2.79 -0.85
C ASP A 63 5.59 -3.80 0.21
N GLY A 64 5.63 -5.09 -0.13
CA GLY A 64 5.33 -6.17 0.82
C GLY A 64 6.36 -6.26 1.95
N ARG A 65 7.61 -5.84 1.71
CA ARG A 65 8.62 -5.68 2.77
C ARG A 65 8.42 -4.41 3.58
N ILE A 66 8.09 -3.30 2.93
CA ILE A 66 7.81 -2.02 3.59
C ILE A 66 6.57 -2.15 4.50
N ALA A 67 5.52 -2.83 4.06
CA ALA A 67 4.33 -3.13 4.87
C ALA A 67 4.69 -3.91 6.15
N ARG A 68 5.53 -4.95 6.03
CA ARG A 68 6.02 -5.73 7.19
C ARG A 68 6.94 -4.92 8.11
N MET A 69 7.83 -4.09 7.55
CA MET A 69 8.78 -3.29 8.35
C MET A 69 8.14 -2.06 8.99
N THR A 70 6.99 -1.59 8.48
CA THR A 70 6.25 -0.43 9.05
C THR A 70 5.33 -0.84 10.21
N GLY A 71 5.36 -2.10 10.66
CA GLY A 71 4.60 -2.57 11.82
C GLY A 71 3.10 -2.49 11.62
N THR A 72 2.64 -2.62 10.37
CA THR A 72 1.22 -2.66 10.01
C THR A 72 0.68 -4.08 10.06
N GLU A 73 0.93 -4.81 11.14
CA GLU A 73 0.08 -5.95 11.47
C GLU A 73 -1.23 -5.38 12.01
N SER A 74 -2.01 -4.80 11.11
CA SER A 74 -3.43 -4.64 11.36
C SER A 74 -4.01 -6.04 11.54
N GLU A 75 -4.98 -6.18 12.44
CA GLU A 75 -5.81 -7.35 12.77
C GLU A 75 -6.57 -7.97 11.56
N PHE A 76 -5.93 -8.07 10.40
CA PHE A 76 -6.44 -8.61 9.15
C PHE A 76 -5.42 -9.63 8.62
N GLY A 77 -5.26 -10.69 9.40
CA GLY A 77 -4.29 -11.74 9.17
C GLY A 77 -4.11 -12.56 10.44
N LYS A 78 -5.14 -13.36 10.78
CA LYS A 78 -4.86 -14.63 11.46
C LYS A 78 -4.39 -15.63 10.42
#